data_AF-A0A373D854-F1
#
_entry.id   AF-A0A373D854-F1
#
_cell.length_a   1.000
_cell.length_b   1.000
_cell.length_c   1.000
_cell.angle_alpha   90.00
_cell.angle_beta   90.00
_cell.angle_gamma   90.00
#
_symmetry.space_group_name_H-M   'P 1'
#
loop_
_entity.id
_entity.type
_entity.pdbx_description
1 polymer ?
#
loop_
_entity_poly.entity_id
_entity_poly.type
_entity_poly.pdbx_seq_one_letter_code
_entity_poly.pdbx_strand_id
1 'polypeptide(L)'
;MGRFVNPDSSAFQVALNSRIYVDKTGLIEYTNSVLDTTNAYICNSRPRRFGKSYAANMLAAYYSKGTDSEQMFSGLRISKDADFKKHLNKYDVIHIDIQWFLANCDDADKVVSFITKSVLDELRGIYPDALPQEVVTLPDALSRVKERTGQKFVVIIDEWDVIIRDGAIIENIQDEYLNFLRGMFKGVEPTKYIQLAYLTGILPIKKERAQSAVNNLDEFTMLQADELAPYIGFTENEVKGLCEKYNRDFDKVKKWYDGYLLDGYQVYNPKAVVSVMTKGRFRSYWSETGSYEVVVPLICMNYDGLKNAIIEMLSGSEVKVDTATFKNDPAKIQNRDDVITYLIHLGYLGYNEDSESAFVPNEEIRQELITAVRSSNWDELIAFQQESRKLLTATLSMDEKQVAAEIDKFHSQYASMIQYNDENSLSSIITIAYLGAMQD
;
A
#
# COMPACT_ATOMS: atom_id res chain seq x y z
N MET A 1 29.94 9.04 0.96
CA MET A 1 28.67 8.35 1.28
C MET A 1 28.27 7.56 0.05
N GLY A 2 27.81 6.33 0.24
CA GLY A 2 27.36 5.50 -0.86
C GLY A 2 25.96 5.92 -1.30
N ARG A 3 25.57 5.49 -2.49
CA ARG A 3 24.23 5.66 -3.01
C ARG A 3 23.27 4.63 -2.44
N PHE A 4 23.74 3.40 -2.24
CA PHE A 4 22.95 2.27 -1.74
C PHE A 4 23.40 1.86 -0.34
N VAL A 5 24.68 2.01 -0.02
CA VAL A 5 25.26 1.68 1.29
C VAL A 5 25.61 2.97 2.02
N ASN A 6 25.03 3.14 3.20
CA ASN A 6 25.08 4.36 4.01
C ASN A 6 24.68 5.60 3.20
N PRO A 7 23.45 5.62 2.63
CA PRO A 7 22.94 6.79 1.93
C PRO A 7 22.84 7.99 2.87
N ASP A 8 22.81 9.19 2.27
CA ASP A 8 22.57 10.42 3.00
C ASP A 8 21.10 10.57 3.44
N SER A 9 20.86 11.54 4.31
CA SER A 9 19.54 11.85 4.85
C SER A 9 18.76 12.87 4.02
N SER A 10 19.21 13.22 2.82
CA SER A 10 18.60 14.28 2.00
C SER A 10 17.15 13.95 1.60
N ALA A 11 16.86 12.68 1.28
CA ALA A 11 15.52 12.24 0.92
C ALA A 11 14.51 12.45 2.07
N PHE A 12 14.91 12.16 3.31
CA PHE A 12 14.08 12.44 4.48
C PHE A 12 14.01 13.94 4.80
N GLN A 13 15.09 14.70 4.58
CA GLN A 13 15.05 16.16 4.72
C GLN A 13 14.06 16.82 3.76
N VAL A 14 13.93 16.31 2.53
CA VAL A 14 12.90 16.76 1.58
C VAL A 14 11.49 16.52 2.13
N ALA A 15 11.26 15.38 2.78
CA ALA A 15 10.00 15.10 3.46
C ALA A 15 9.71 16.11 4.59
N LEU A 16 10.70 16.40 5.45
CA LEU A 16 10.57 17.37 6.54
C LEU A 16 10.33 18.81 6.05
N ASN A 17 10.90 19.15 4.90
CA ASN A 17 10.72 20.46 4.28
C ASN A 17 9.35 20.64 3.59
N SER A 18 8.55 19.57 3.51
CA SER A 18 7.24 19.62 2.88
C SER A 18 6.28 20.52 3.66
N ARG A 19 5.43 21.26 2.93
CA ARG A 19 4.43 22.17 3.52
C ARG A 19 3.54 21.49 4.57
N ILE A 20 3.22 20.21 4.34
CA ILE A 20 2.52 19.36 5.29
C ILE A 20 3.44 18.17 5.55
N TYR A 21 3.86 18.02 6.79
CA TYR A 21 4.53 16.85 7.32
C TYR A 21 3.73 16.37 8.54
N VAL A 22 3.44 15.08 8.57
CA VAL A 22 2.80 14.41 9.70
C VAL A 22 3.82 13.42 10.27
N ASP A 23 4.08 13.54 11.56
CA ASP A 23 5.14 12.80 12.23
C ASP A 23 4.76 11.33 12.42
N LYS A 24 5.44 10.45 11.68
CA LYS A 24 5.31 8.98 11.77
C LYS A 24 6.53 8.31 12.39
N THR A 25 7.36 9.06 13.12
CA THR A 25 8.58 8.54 13.73
C THR A 25 8.33 7.51 14.83
N GLY A 26 7.08 7.33 15.29
CA GLY A 26 6.70 6.19 16.13
C GLY A 26 6.94 4.82 15.46
N LEU A 27 7.02 4.75 14.14
CA LEU A 27 7.48 3.54 13.44
C LEU A 27 8.90 3.14 13.89
N ILE A 28 9.76 4.12 14.19
CA ILE A 28 11.12 3.85 14.68
C ILE A 28 11.07 3.27 16.10
N GLU A 29 10.12 3.70 16.95
CA GLU A 29 9.92 3.11 18.29
C GLU A 29 9.63 1.61 18.15
N TYR A 30 8.71 1.25 17.24
CA TYR A 30 8.41 -0.14 16.93
C TYR A 30 9.63 -0.89 16.38
N THR A 31 10.29 -0.37 15.33
CA THR A 31 11.43 -1.07 14.73
C THR A 31 12.60 -1.21 15.71
N ASN A 32 12.82 -0.25 16.61
CA ASN A 32 13.79 -0.36 17.70
C ASN A 32 13.44 -1.48 18.68
N SER A 33 12.15 -1.63 19.02
CA SER A 33 11.68 -2.64 19.98
C SER A 33 11.91 -4.08 19.50
N VAL A 34 11.95 -4.30 18.18
CA VAL A 34 12.18 -5.61 17.58
C VAL A 34 13.63 -5.86 17.18
N LEU A 35 14.54 -4.88 17.32
CA LEU A 35 15.96 -5.08 17.04
C LEU A 35 16.54 -6.24 17.88
N ASP A 36 17.38 -7.06 17.25
CA ASP A 36 17.95 -8.28 17.86
C ASP A 36 16.92 -9.36 18.27
N THR A 37 15.70 -9.30 17.72
CA THR A 37 14.69 -10.36 17.84
C THR A 37 14.44 -11.04 16.50
N THR A 38 13.70 -12.15 16.51
CA THR A 38 13.23 -12.80 15.28
C THR A 38 12.24 -11.95 14.48
N ASN A 39 11.65 -10.92 15.11
CA ASN A 39 10.65 -10.04 14.49
C ASN A 39 11.32 -8.81 13.82
N ALA A 40 12.66 -8.74 13.78
CA ALA A 40 13.40 -7.68 13.10
C ALA A 40 13.31 -7.73 11.56
N TYR A 41 12.54 -8.67 11.02
CA TYR A 41 12.34 -8.90 9.60
C TYR A 41 10.90 -8.52 9.30
N ILE A 42 10.68 -7.33 8.74
CA ILE A 42 9.38 -6.73 8.55
C ILE A 42 9.09 -6.60 7.06
N CYS A 43 7.91 -7.01 6.63
CA CYS A 43 7.35 -6.71 5.31
C CYS A 43 6.07 -5.89 5.50
N ASN A 44 6.11 -4.59 5.22
CA ASN A 44 4.96 -3.69 5.31
C ASN A 44 4.40 -3.39 3.92
N SER A 45 3.33 -4.08 3.57
CA SER A 45 2.67 -4.02 2.27
C SER A 45 1.42 -3.14 2.31
N ARG A 46 1.43 -2.06 1.52
CA ARG A 46 0.37 -1.06 1.53
C ARG A 46 0.19 -0.38 0.16
N PRO A 47 -0.99 0.17 -0.13
CA PRO A 47 -1.30 0.74 -1.44
C PRO A 47 -0.39 1.90 -1.83
N ARG A 48 -0.47 2.30 -3.10
CA ARG A 48 0.23 3.50 -3.58
C ARG A 48 -0.17 4.71 -2.73
N ARG A 49 0.83 5.58 -2.46
CA ARG A 49 0.65 6.88 -1.77
C ARG A 49 0.33 6.81 -0.27
N PHE A 50 0.45 5.65 0.38
CA PHE A 50 0.36 5.48 1.84
C PHE A 50 1.71 5.67 2.57
N GLY A 51 2.66 6.41 1.98
CA GLY A 51 3.90 6.81 2.65
C GLY A 51 5.01 5.73 2.71
N LYS A 52 4.98 4.70 1.85
CA LYS A 52 6.04 3.67 1.75
C LYS A 52 7.46 4.24 1.71
N SER A 53 7.78 4.99 0.65
CA SER A 53 9.10 5.60 0.48
C SER A 53 9.42 6.64 1.57
N TYR A 54 8.41 7.28 2.16
CA TYR A 54 8.63 8.16 3.32
C TYR A 54 9.16 7.38 4.52
N ALA A 55 8.56 6.24 4.84
CA ALA A 55 9.02 5.37 5.91
C ALA A 55 10.42 4.79 5.61
N ALA A 56 10.66 4.30 4.39
CA ALA A 56 11.97 3.78 3.99
C ALA A 56 13.09 4.83 4.14
N ASN A 57 12.87 6.05 3.63
CA ASN A 57 13.82 7.15 3.76
C ASN A 57 14.02 7.59 5.21
N MET A 58 12.96 7.60 6.02
CA MET A 58 13.03 7.93 7.45
C MET A 58 13.87 6.91 8.22
N LEU A 59 13.63 5.61 8.01
CA LEU A 59 14.40 4.54 8.64
C LEU A 59 15.87 4.57 8.19
N ALA A 60 16.12 4.81 6.90
CA ALA A 60 17.48 4.97 6.39
C ALA A 60 18.20 6.15 7.05
N ALA A 61 17.54 7.31 7.15
CA ALA A 61 18.09 8.50 7.79
C ALA A 61 18.34 8.29 9.30
N TYR A 62 17.51 7.50 9.99
CA TYR A 62 17.65 7.22 11.42
C TYR A 62 18.80 6.24 11.70
N TYR A 63 18.88 5.11 11.01
CA TYR A 63 19.85 4.05 11.33
C TYR A 63 21.24 4.28 10.71
N SER A 64 21.32 4.97 9.56
CA SER A 64 22.56 5.08 8.77
C SER A 64 23.64 5.82 9.54
N LYS A 65 24.79 5.16 9.74
CA LYS A 65 26.00 5.78 10.30
C LYS A 65 26.69 6.74 9.32
N GLY A 66 26.25 6.79 8.06
CA GLY A 66 26.84 7.62 7.03
C GLY A 66 26.59 9.12 7.24
N THR A 67 25.57 9.48 8.01
CA THR A 67 25.10 10.86 8.20
C THR A 67 24.85 11.14 9.68
N ASP A 68 25.04 12.38 10.11
CA ASP A 68 24.54 12.86 11.41
C ASP A 68 23.15 13.44 11.19
N SER A 69 22.13 12.73 11.69
CA SER A 69 20.73 13.10 11.51
C SER A 69 20.03 13.47 12.81
N GLU A 70 20.73 13.59 13.94
CA GLU A 70 20.10 13.86 15.25
C GLU A 70 19.20 15.09 15.22
N GLN A 71 19.68 16.17 14.59
CA GLN A 71 18.92 17.41 14.49
C GLN A 71 17.58 17.24 13.75
N MET A 72 17.51 16.36 12.75
CA MET A 72 16.29 16.08 11.97
C MET A 72 15.20 15.44 12.85
N PHE A 73 15.60 14.66 13.85
CA PHE A 73 14.68 13.93 14.72
C PHE A 73 14.42 14.63 16.05
N SER A 74 15.24 15.61 16.45
CA SER A 74 15.18 16.28 17.76
C SER A 74 13.82 16.92 18.11
N GLY A 75 13.04 17.32 17.11
CA GLY A 75 11.69 17.90 17.29
C GLY A 75 10.54 16.91 17.08
N LEU A 76 10.85 15.65 16.76
CA LEU A 76 9.88 14.61 16.41
C LEU A 76 9.62 13.68 17.60
N ARG A 77 8.53 12.91 17.54
CA ARG A 77 8.06 12.03 18.61
C ARG A 77 9.15 11.07 19.09
N ILE A 78 9.89 10.44 18.17
CA ILE A 78 10.96 9.49 18.50
C ILE A 78 12.04 10.07 19.42
N SER A 79 12.29 11.38 19.42
CA SER A 79 13.29 12.00 20.30
C SER A 79 12.99 11.84 21.79
N LYS A 80 11.74 11.52 22.14
CA LYS A 80 11.27 11.31 23.52
C LYS A 80 11.46 9.86 23.97
N ASP A 81 11.75 8.95 23.06
CA ASP A 81 11.96 7.54 23.36
C ASP A 81 13.31 7.31 24.05
N ALA A 82 13.34 6.39 25.02
CA ALA A 82 14.54 6.12 25.81
C ALA A 82 15.69 5.55 24.96
N ASP A 83 15.36 4.77 23.93
CA ASP A 83 16.32 4.11 23.04
C ASP A 83 16.67 4.96 21.81
N PHE A 84 16.15 6.19 21.71
CA PHE A 84 16.42 7.11 20.58
C PHE A 84 17.91 7.21 20.24
N LYS A 85 18.77 7.56 21.20
CA LYS A 85 20.21 7.74 20.97
C LYS A 85 20.99 6.43 20.85
N LYS A 86 20.39 5.31 21.26
CA LYS A 86 21.04 3.99 21.26
C LYS A 86 21.24 3.47 19.84
N HIS A 87 20.29 3.74 18.96
CA HIS A 87 20.26 3.19 17.59
C HIS A 87 20.48 4.25 16.49
N LEU A 88 20.30 5.53 16.82
CA LEU A 88 20.52 6.64 15.91
C LEU A 88 21.96 6.64 15.35
N ASN A 89 22.06 6.61 14.02
CA ASN A 89 23.29 6.64 13.23
C ASN A 89 24.34 5.58 13.63
N LYS A 90 23.92 4.34 13.96
CA LYS A 90 24.83 3.27 14.42
C LYS A 90 25.11 2.15 13.43
N TYR A 91 24.35 2.03 12.35
CA TYR A 91 24.37 0.84 11.50
C TYR A 91 24.83 1.12 10.08
N ASP A 92 25.39 0.10 9.43
CA ASP A 92 25.50 0.10 7.98
C ASP A 92 24.12 -0.10 7.37
N VAL A 93 23.60 0.91 6.68
CA VAL A 93 22.29 0.83 6.02
C VAL A 93 22.48 0.48 4.55
N ILE A 94 21.79 -0.55 4.08
CA ILE A 94 21.61 -0.84 2.66
C ILE A 94 20.19 -0.45 2.29
N HIS A 95 20.04 0.56 1.43
CA HIS A 95 18.73 1.04 0.96
C HIS A 95 18.65 0.88 -0.55
N ILE A 96 17.70 0.07 -1.02
CA ILE A 96 17.49 -0.18 -2.44
C ILE A 96 16.03 0.06 -2.83
N ASP A 97 15.85 0.73 -3.97
CA ASP A 97 14.55 0.91 -4.64
C ASP A 97 14.57 0.02 -5.89
N ILE A 98 13.76 -1.05 -5.89
CA ILE A 98 13.76 -2.04 -6.97
C ILE A 98 13.22 -1.45 -8.27
N GLN A 99 12.28 -0.51 -8.19
CA GLN A 99 11.76 0.19 -9.37
C GLN A 99 12.86 1.03 -10.01
N TRP A 100 13.70 1.70 -9.22
CA TRP A 100 14.86 2.42 -9.72
C TRP A 100 15.85 1.48 -10.42
N PHE A 101 16.15 0.32 -9.83
CA PHE A 101 17.04 -0.67 -10.45
C PHE A 101 16.48 -1.17 -11.79
N LEU A 102 15.20 -1.53 -11.86
CA LEU A 102 14.56 -1.95 -13.11
C LEU A 102 14.65 -0.86 -14.20
N ALA A 103 14.37 0.39 -13.85
CA ALA A 103 14.41 1.51 -14.80
C ALA A 103 15.81 1.81 -15.34
N ASN A 104 16.86 1.37 -14.65
CA ASN A 104 18.26 1.60 -15.02
C ASN A 104 18.99 0.30 -15.42
N CYS A 105 18.27 -0.80 -15.51
CA CYS A 105 18.81 -2.06 -15.98
C CYS A 105 18.56 -2.19 -17.48
N ASP A 106 19.61 -2.40 -18.26
CA ASP A 106 19.51 -2.55 -19.72
C ASP A 106 18.62 -3.75 -20.11
N ASP A 107 18.58 -4.76 -19.24
CA ASP A 107 17.92 -6.04 -19.43
C ASP A 107 17.35 -6.51 -18.09
N ALA A 108 16.03 -6.68 -18.00
CA ALA A 108 15.36 -7.07 -16.77
C ALA A 108 15.86 -8.42 -16.23
N ASP A 109 16.32 -9.32 -17.11
CA ASP A 109 16.95 -10.59 -16.75
C ASP A 109 18.20 -10.42 -15.87
N LYS A 110 18.84 -9.24 -15.90
CA LYS A 110 20.09 -8.96 -15.18
C LYS A 110 19.87 -8.14 -13.92
N VAL A 111 18.63 -7.87 -13.52
CA VAL A 111 18.33 -6.96 -12.40
C VAL A 111 18.99 -7.42 -11.09
N VAL A 112 18.96 -8.72 -10.79
CA VAL A 112 19.60 -9.29 -9.58
C VAL A 112 21.11 -9.11 -9.60
N SER A 113 21.73 -9.37 -10.76
CA SER A 113 23.17 -9.17 -10.97
C SER A 113 23.54 -7.69 -10.85
N PHE A 114 22.70 -6.79 -11.37
CA PHE A 114 22.92 -5.34 -11.31
C PHE A 114 22.79 -4.80 -9.88
N ILE A 115 21.78 -5.23 -9.11
CA ILE A 115 21.63 -4.92 -7.68
C ILE A 115 22.87 -5.41 -6.92
N THR A 116 23.22 -6.68 -7.09
CA THR A 116 24.33 -7.33 -6.39
C THR A 116 25.65 -6.60 -6.65
N LYS A 117 25.96 -6.31 -7.92
CA LYS A 117 27.18 -5.59 -8.29
C LYS A 117 27.21 -4.18 -7.71
N SER A 118 26.11 -3.43 -7.82
CA SER A 118 26.04 -2.03 -7.37
C SER A 118 26.26 -1.91 -5.85
N VAL A 119 25.69 -2.82 -5.07
CA VAL A 119 25.87 -2.82 -3.61
C VAL A 119 27.26 -3.35 -3.23
N LEU A 120 27.76 -4.40 -3.89
CA LEU A 120 29.10 -4.94 -3.63
C LEU A 120 30.20 -3.91 -3.92
N ASP A 121 30.09 -3.14 -4.99
CA ASP A 121 31.10 -2.15 -5.36
C ASP A 121 31.22 -1.05 -4.29
N GLU A 122 30.11 -0.62 -3.69
CA GLU A 122 30.14 0.30 -2.55
C GLU A 122 30.66 -0.35 -1.26
N LEU A 123 30.23 -1.58 -0.95
CA LEU A 123 30.73 -2.32 0.21
C LEU A 123 32.24 -2.55 0.13
N ARG A 124 32.80 -2.84 -1.05
CA ARG A 124 34.25 -2.98 -1.26
C ARG A 124 35.00 -1.67 -1.04
N GLY A 125 34.38 -0.53 -1.37
CA GLY A 125 34.94 0.78 -1.04
C GLY A 125 35.01 1.06 0.46
N ILE A 126 34.05 0.54 1.23
CA ILE A 126 33.96 0.73 2.70
C ILE A 126 34.80 -0.32 3.45
N TYR A 127 34.81 -1.57 2.97
CA TYR A 127 35.42 -2.73 3.61
C TYR A 127 36.34 -3.51 2.67
N PRO A 128 37.40 -2.86 2.11
CA PRO A 128 38.28 -3.50 1.12
C PRO A 128 38.97 -4.75 1.67
N ASP A 129 39.35 -4.75 2.94
CA ASP A 129 40.03 -5.89 3.57
C ASP A 129 39.10 -7.08 3.80
N ALA A 130 37.80 -6.85 3.95
CA ALA A 130 36.82 -7.91 4.19
C ALA A 130 36.27 -8.53 2.90
N LEU A 131 36.32 -7.79 1.79
CA LEU A 131 35.63 -8.11 0.55
C LEU A 131 36.59 -8.17 -0.65
N PRO A 132 37.34 -9.27 -0.80
CA PRO A 132 38.16 -9.48 -1.98
C PRO A 132 37.27 -9.73 -3.22
N GLN A 133 37.86 -9.66 -4.42
CA GLN A 133 37.11 -9.66 -5.69
C GLN A 133 36.36 -10.98 -5.98
N GLU A 134 36.77 -12.08 -5.34
CA GLU A 134 36.11 -13.39 -5.48
C GLU A 134 34.76 -13.46 -4.76
N VAL A 135 34.46 -12.52 -3.86
CA VAL A 135 33.14 -12.43 -3.22
C VAL A 135 32.16 -11.80 -4.20
N VAL A 136 31.24 -12.62 -4.70
CA VAL A 136 30.31 -12.23 -5.78
C VAL A 136 28.84 -12.22 -5.36
N THR A 137 28.50 -12.64 -4.14
CA THR A 137 27.12 -12.63 -3.63
C THR A 137 26.98 -11.69 -2.43
N LEU A 138 25.82 -11.02 -2.31
CA LEU A 138 25.56 -10.14 -1.17
C LEU A 138 25.52 -10.86 0.18
N PRO A 139 24.83 -12.01 0.35
CA PRO A 139 24.80 -12.70 1.63
C PRO A 139 26.20 -13.08 2.16
N ASP A 140 27.10 -13.57 1.28
CA ASP A 140 28.49 -13.88 1.65
C ASP A 140 29.25 -12.61 2.05
N ALA A 141 29.10 -11.52 1.28
CA ALA A 141 29.72 -10.24 1.61
C ALA A 141 29.28 -9.70 2.98
N LEU A 142 27.98 -9.67 3.28
CA LEU A 142 27.49 -9.17 4.58
C LEU A 142 27.98 -10.04 5.73
N SER A 143 27.98 -11.37 5.55
CA SER A 143 28.50 -12.31 6.54
C SER A 143 29.98 -12.05 6.83
N ARG A 144 30.82 -11.94 5.80
CA ARG A 144 32.27 -11.67 5.95
C ARG A 144 32.55 -10.33 6.60
N VAL A 145 31.82 -9.27 6.24
CA VAL A 145 31.97 -7.97 6.89
C VAL A 145 31.66 -8.10 8.38
N LYS A 146 30.56 -8.77 8.74
CA LYS A 146 30.21 -9.01 10.14
C LYS A 146 31.28 -9.82 10.87
N GLU A 147 31.83 -10.87 10.27
CA GLU A 147 32.89 -11.68 10.89
C GLU A 147 34.15 -10.87 11.17
N ARG A 148 34.53 -9.96 10.27
CA ARG A 148 35.76 -9.17 10.42
C ARG A 148 35.60 -7.94 11.30
N THR A 149 34.43 -7.32 11.29
CA THR A 149 34.21 -5.99 11.89
C THR A 149 33.26 -6.00 13.08
N GLY A 150 32.48 -7.08 13.25
CA GLY A 150 31.36 -7.14 14.18
C GLY A 150 30.13 -6.34 13.77
N GLN A 151 30.17 -5.60 12.64
CA GLN A 151 29.07 -4.76 12.19
C GLN A 151 27.92 -5.60 11.61
N LYS A 152 26.70 -5.26 12.00
CA LYS A 152 25.46 -5.76 11.38
C LYS A 152 24.85 -4.69 10.49
N PHE A 153 23.99 -5.13 9.57
CA PHE A 153 23.38 -4.30 8.55
C PHE A 153 21.90 -4.05 8.83
N VAL A 154 21.42 -2.85 8.53
CA VAL A 154 20.00 -2.56 8.36
C VAL A 154 19.71 -2.57 6.86
N VAL A 155 18.83 -3.45 6.41
CA VAL A 155 18.49 -3.63 4.99
C VAL A 155 17.09 -3.12 4.73
N ILE A 156 16.94 -2.15 3.84
CA ILE A 156 15.67 -1.52 3.47
C ILE A 156 15.45 -1.71 1.97
N ILE A 157 14.32 -2.33 1.60
CA ILE A 157 13.93 -2.55 0.20
C ILE A 157 12.60 -1.86 -0.05
N ASP A 158 12.59 -0.84 -0.91
CA ASP A 158 11.38 -0.18 -1.39
C ASP A 158 10.92 -0.76 -2.74
N GLU A 159 9.61 -0.75 -2.96
CA GLU A 159 8.90 -1.38 -4.09
C GLU A 159 9.38 -2.81 -4.37
N TRP A 160 9.58 -3.63 -3.32
CA TRP A 160 10.13 -5.00 -3.47
C TRP A 160 9.29 -5.88 -4.40
N ASP A 161 7.98 -5.69 -4.43
CA ASP A 161 7.01 -6.51 -5.16
C ASP A 161 6.87 -6.12 -6.64
N VAL A 162 7.53 -5.05 -7.10
CA VAL A 162 7.37 -4.54 -8.48
C VAL A 162 7.69 -5.62 -9.53
N ILE A 163 8.71 -6.44 -9.29
CA ILE A 163 9.12 -7.54 -10.18
C ILE A 163 8.04 -8.64 -10.25
N ILE A 164 7.35 -8.87 -9.15
CA ILE A 164 6.33 -9.93 -9.03
C ILE A 164 4.98 -9.45 -9.59
N ARG A 165 4.68 -8.17 -9.42
CA ARG A 165 3.40 -7.57 -9.81
C ARG A 165 3.34 -7.20 -11.30
N ASP A 166 4.47 -6.83 -11.90
CA ASP A 166 4.50 -6.47 -13.31
C ASP A 166 4.36 -7.72 -14.20
N GLY A 167 3.16 -7.91 -14.75
CA GLY A 167 2.85 -9.05 -15.62
C GLY A 167 3.63 -9.09 -16.94
N ALA A 168 4.38 -8.03 -17.29
CA ALA A 168 5.30 -8.06 -18.42
C ALA A 168 6.61 -8.81 -18.12
N ILE A 169 6.95 -8.99 -16.84
CA ILE A 169 8.16 -9.69 -16.40
C ILE A 169 7.90 -11.19 -16.39
N ILE A 170 8.71 -11.92 -17.15
CA ILE A 170 8.60 -13.38 -17.30
C ILE A 170 8.97 -14.14 -16.01
N GLU A 171 8.35 -15.31 -15.80
CA GLU A 171 8.38 -16.07 -14.55
C GLU A 171 9.80 -16.43 -14.08
N ASN A 172 10.74 -16.70 -15.00
CA ASN A 172 12.14 -16.98 -14.66
C ASN A 172 12.86 -15.81 -13.96
N ILE A 173 12.57 -14.56 -14.34
CA ILE A 173 13.15 -13.37 -13.69
C ILE A 173 12.58 -13.24 -12.28
N GLN A 174 11.27 -13.47 -12.14
CA GLN A 174 10.61 -13.46 -10.83
C GLN A 174 11.22 -14.52 -9.91
N ASP A 175 11.45 -15.73 -10.41
CA ASP A 175 12.08 -16.82 -9.67
C ASP A 175 13.52 -16.50 -9.25
N GLU A 176 14.32 -15.92 -10.15
CA GLU A 176 15.68 -15.48 -9.84
C GLU A 176 15.67 -14.42 -8.73
N TYR A 177 14.79 -13.43 -8.82
CA TYR A 177 14.65 -12.39 -7.82
C TYR A 177 14.16 -12.93 -6.46
N LEU A 178 13.18 -13.84 -6.45
CA LEU A 178 12.73 -14.52 -5.23
C LEU A 178 13.84 -15.39 -4.62
N ASN A 179 14.69 -16.00 -5.44
CA ASN A 179 15.86 -16.74 -4.98
C ASN A 179 16.93 -15.82 -4.38
N PHE A 180 17.10 -14.62 -4.92
CA PHE A 180 17.93 -13.57 -4.32
C PHE A 180 17.41 -13.15 -2.93
N LEU A 181 16.11 -12.84 -2.80
CA LEU A 181 15.50 -12.49 -1.51
C LEU A 181 15.60 -13.65 -0.51
N ARG A 182 15.41 -14.90 -0.97
CA ARG A 182 15.66 -16.11 -0.18
C ARG A 182 17.08 -16.15 0.37
N GLY A 183 18.07 -15.94 -0.48
CA GLY A 183 19.48 -15.94 -0.07
C GLY A 183 19.80 -14.86 0.96
N MET A 184 19.13 -13.71 0.88
CA MET A 184 19.32 -12.58 1.79
C MET A 184 18.67 -12.77 3.17
N PHE A 185 17.49 -13.38 3.23
CA PHE A 185 16.64 -13.31 4.43
C PHE A 185 16.19 -14.66 5.01
N LYS A 186 16.29 -15.77 4.26
CA LYS A 186 15.81 -17.07 4.72
C LYS A 186 16.85 -17.79 5.59
N GLY A 187 16.36 -18.39 6.68
CA GLY A 187 17.17 -19.20 7.59
C GLY A 187 17.77 -18.39 8.76
N VAL A 188 18.63 -19.04 9.55
CA VAL A 188 19.21 -18.44 10.76
C VAL A 188 20.45 -17.61 10.46
N GLU A 189 21.19 -17.92 9.40
CA GLU A 189 22.46 -17.23 9.09
C GLU A 189 22.29 -15.72 8.91
N PRO A 190 21.26 -15.21 8.18
CA PRO A 190 21.00 -13.77 8.08
C PRO A 190 20.90 -13.05 9.42
N THR A 191 20.34 -13.70 10.46
CA THR A 191 20.16 -13.07 11.79
C THR A 191 21.48 -12.71 12.48
N LYS A 192 22.59 -13.30 12.03
CA LYS A 192 23.93 -13.04 12.57
C LYS A 192 24.53 -11.75 12.03
N TYR A 193 24.13 -11.30 10.84
CA TYR A 193 24.71 -10.13 10.15
C TYR A 193 23.67 -9.07 9.74
N ILE A 194 22.37 -9.36 9.79
CA ILE A 194 21.30 -8.37 9.63
C ILE A 194 20.76 -8.02 11.02
N GLN A 195 20.72 -6.72 11.30
CA GLN A 195 20.13 -6.13 12.49
C GLN A 195 18.62 -5.91 12.32
N LEU A 196 18.21 -5.44 11.13
CA LEU A 196 16.83 -5.14 10.76
C LEU A 196 16.70 -5.33 9.24
N ALA A 197 15.64 -5.99 8.79
CA ALA A 197 15.22 -5.99 7.40
C ALA A 197 13.83 -5.35 7.32
N TYR A 198 13.67 -4.30 6.51
CA TYR A 198 12.40 -3.63 6.28
C TYR A 198 12.10 -3.61 4.78
N LEU A 199 11.13 -4.40 4.36
CA LEU A 199 10.64 -4.46 3.00
C LEU A 199 9.32 -3.71 2.92
N THR A 200 9.11 -2.91 1.89
CA THR A 200 7.80 -2.30 1.63
C THR A 200 7.45 -2.36 0.15
N GLY A 201 6.18 -2.59 -0.11
CA GLY A 201 5.64 -2.89 -1.42
C GLY A 201 4.12 -2.77 -1.40
N ILE A 202 3.46 -3.13 -2.49
CA ILE A 202 1.98 -3.12 -2.54
C ILE A 202 1.41 -4.48 -2.18
N LEU A 203 1.99 -5.55 -2.72
CA LEU A 203 1.60 -6.91 -2.41
C LEU A 203 2.32 -7.47 -1.18
N PRO A 204 1.68 -8.36 -0.40
CA PRO A 204 2.37 -9.20 0.56
C PRO A 204 3.23 -10.26 -0.14
N ILE A 205 3.99 -11.02 0.63
CA ILE A 205 4.89 -12.04 0.10
C ILE A 205 4.09 -13.16 -0.57
N LYS A 206 4.55 -13.58 -1.76
CA LYS A 206 3.95 -14.68 -2.52
C LYS A 206 3.86 -15.97 -1.70
N LYS A 207 2.65 -16.52 -1.56
CA LYS A 207 2.32 -17.71 -0.76
C LYS A 207 2.28 -18.97 -1.64
N GLU A 208 3.42 -19.48 -2.09
CA GLU A 208 3.47 -20.77 -2.82
C GLU A 208 3.77 -21.98 -1.89
N ARG A 209 3.03 -23.09 -2.08
CA ARG A 209 3.07 -24.28 -1.20
C ARG A 209 4.45 -24.98 -1.14
N ALA A 210 5.29 -24.83 -2.16
CA ALA A 210 6.66 -25.39 -2.19
C ALA A 210 7.74 -24.33 -1.85
N GLN A 211 7.34 -23.06 -1.76
CA GLN A 211 8.22 -21.92 -1.91
C GLN A 211 7.66 -20.71 -1.15
N SER A 212 7.56 -20.79 0.18
CA SER A 212 7.50 -19.58 1.00
C SER A 212 8.80 -18.81 0.77
N ALA A 213 8.77 -17.77 -0.07
CA ALA A 213 9.97 -17.08 -0.52
C ALA A 213 10.78 -16.59 0.68
N VAL A 214 10.15 -16.02 1.70
CA VAL A 214 10.84 -15.65 2.94
C VAL A 214 9.87 -15.83 4.10
N ASN A 215 9.88 -17.00 4.74
CA ASN A 215 8.96 -17.32 5.85
C ASN A 215 9.37 -16.71 7.20
N ASN A 216 10.45 -15.93 7.22
CA ASN A 216 10.96 -15.27 8.42
C ASN A 216 10.51 -13.80 8.53
N LEU A 217 9.78 -13.29 7.53
CA LEU A 217 9.27 -11.92 7.54
C LEU A 217 7.91 -11.87 8.24
N ASP A 218 7.79 -10.94 9.18
CA ASP A 218 6.53 -10.53 9.79
C ASP A 218 5.79 -9.63 8.80
N GLU A 219 4.57 -10.01 8.41
CA GLU A 219 3.82 -9.39 7.31
C GLU A 219 2.73 -8.48 7.84
N PHE A 220 2.84 -7.17 7.56
CA PHE A 220 1.81 -6.17 7.84
C PHE A 220 1.17 -5.75 6.53
N THR A 221 -0.15 -5.87 6.42
CA THR A 221 -0.88 -5.68 5.17
C THR A 221 -2.16 -4.86 5.37
N MET A 222 -2.86 -4.54 4.28
CA MET A 222 -4.20 -3.94 4.35
C MET A 222 -5.28 -4.87 4.91
N LEU A 223 -4.99 -6.17 5.04
CA LEU A 223 -5.91 -7.13 5.67
C LEU A 223 -5.68 -7.24 7.17
N GLN A 224 -4.45 -7.02 7.60
CA GLN A 224 -4.00 -7.17 8.98
C GLN A 224 -2.76 -6.29 9.16
N ALA A 225 -2.95 -5.12 9.78
CA ALA A 225 -1.93 -4.08 9.90
C ALA A 225 -1.26 -4.04 11.28
N ASP A 226 -1.90 -4.66 12.28
CA ASP A 226 -1.45 -4.80 13.67
C ASP A 226 -0.76 -3.52 14.20
N GLU A 227 0.40 -3.64 14.85
CA GLU A 227 1.10 -2.52 15.50
C GLU A 227 1.55 -1.42 14.52
N LEU A 228 1.55 -1.70 13.21
CA LEU A 228 1.91 -0.72 12.18
C LEU A 228 0.74 0.14 11.72
N ALA A 229 -0.50 -0.18 12.08
CA ALA A 229 -1.70 0.56 11.67
C ALA A 229 -1.60 2.09 11.86
N PRO A 230 -1.11 2.62 13.01
CA PRO A 230 -1.00 4.07 13.23
C PRO A 230 0.02 4.76 12.30
N TYR A 231 0.93 3.99 11.71
CA TYR A 231 2.03 4.47 10.86
C TYR A 231 1.76 4.26 9.37
N ILE A 232 0.58 3.73 9.03
CA ILE A 232 0.08 3.62 7.67
C ILE A 232 -0.86 4.78 7.40
N GLY A 233 -0.61 5.54 6.33
CA GLY A 233 -1.44 6.69 5.97
C GLY A 233 -1.51 7.78 7.06
N PHE A 234 -2.60 8.56 7.07
CA PHE A 234 -2.91 9.51 8.14
C PHE A 234 -4.09 9.01 8.96
N THR A 235 -4.03 9.16 10.27
CA THR A 235 -5.12 8.82 11.19
C THR A 235 -6.17 9.93 11.24
N GLU A 236 -7.39 9.60 11.66
CA GLU A 236 -8.47 10.59 11.82
C GLU A 236 -8.06 11.81 12.66
N ASN A 237 -7.36 11.59 13.78
CA ASN A 237 -6.91 12.68 14.65
C ASN A 237 -5.92 13.62 13.94
N GLU A 238 -5.01 13.08 13.14
CA GLU A 238 -4.05 13.88 12.36
C GLU A 238 -4.78 14.67 11.27
N VAL A 239 -5.76 14.04 10.59
CA VAL A 239 -6.57 14.71 9.57
C VAL A 239 -7.42 15.82 10.16
N LYS A 240 -8.01 15.62 11.35
CA LYS A 240 -8.76 16.65 12.07
C LYS A 240 -7.88 17.85 12.39
N GLY A 241 -6.68 17.62 12.93
CA GLY A 241 -5.72 18.70 13.19
C GLY A 241 -5.28 19.45 11.92
N LEU A 242 -5.16 18.74 10.79
CA LEU A 242 -4.91 19.38 9.49
C LEU A 242 -6.11 20.20 9.00
N CYS A 243 -7.35 19.71 9.19
CA CYS A 243 -8.56 20.45 8.83
C CYS A 243 -8.66 21.77 9.58
N GLU A 244 -8.39 21.77 10.89
CA GLU A 244 -8.35 22.97 11.72
C GLU A 244 -7.27 23.95 11.23
N LYS A 245 -6.05 23.47 11.00
CA LYS A 245 -4.92 24.29 10.53
C LYS A 245 -5.14 24.93 9.16
N TYR A 246 -5.79 24.22 8.23
CA TYR A 246 -5.99 24.68 6.86
C TYR A 246 -7.39 25.26 6.60
N ASN A 247 -8.22 25.35 7.64
CA ASN A 247 -9.63 25.77 7.55
C ASN A 247 -10.40 24.95 6.49
N ARG A 248 -10.50 23.65 6.72
CA ARG A 248 -11.29 22.70 5.92
C ARG A 248 -12.40 22.11 6.77
N ASP A 249 -13.52 21.85 6.12
CA ASP A 249 -14.65 21.12 6.70
C ASP A 249 -14.25 19.65 6.88
N PHE A 250 -14.12 19.23 8.14
CA PHE A 250 -13.70 17.87 8.48
C PHE A 250 -14.73 16.83 8.05
N ASP A 251 -16.03 17.07 8.21
CA ASP A 251 -17.07 16.10 7.85
C ASP A 251 -17.08 15.86 6.34
N LYS A 252 -16.84 16.93 5.57
CA LYS A 252 -16.69 16.81 4.11
C LYS A 252 -15.39 16.11 3.70
N VAL A 253 -14.28 16.32 4.42
CA VAL A 253 -13.02 15.60 4.20
C VAL A 253 -13.19 14.13 4.53
N LYS A 254 -13.87 13.81 5.63
CA LYS A 254 -14.21 12.46 6.07
C LYS A 254 -14.99 11.73 4.98
N LYS A 255 -16.11 12.31 4.52
CA LYS A 255 -16.91 11.73 3.43
C LYS A 255 -16.10 11.40 2.16
N TRP A 256 -15.15 12.25 1.80
CA TRP A 256 -14.38 12.09 0.57
C TRP A 256 -13.19 11.15 0.67
N TYR A 257 -12.52 11.10 1.83
CA TYR A 257 -11.18 10.53 1.95
C TYR A 257 -10.96 9.60 3.15
N ASP A 258 -11.95 9.43 4.03
CA ASP A 258 -11.94 8.44 5.12
C ASP A 258 -12.45 7.10 4.63
N GLY A 259 -11.76 6.00 4.93
CA GLY A 259 -12.34 4.72 4.49
C GLY A 259 -11.52 3.46 4.65
N TYR A 260 -10.29 3.51 5.16
CA TYR A 260 -9.55 2.29 5.43
C TYR A 260 -9.52 2.04 6.93
N LEU A 261 -10.13 0.96 7.38
CA LEU A 261 -10.12 0.52 8.76
C LEU A 261 -8.96 -0.45 8.96
N LEU A 262 -7.97 -0.07 9.77
CA LEU A 262 -6.79 -0.87 10.06
C LEU A 262 -6.60 -0.96 11.58
N ASP A 263 -6.79 -2.14 12.18
CA ASP A 263 -6.65 -2.36 13.64
C ASP A 263 -7.38 -1.28 14.48
N GLY A 264 -8.63 -0.97 14.12
CA GLY A 264 -9.44 0.06 14.78
C GLY A 264 -9.10 1.52 14.41
N TYR A 265 -8.06 1.77 13.60
CA TYR A 265 -7.73 3.10 13.10
C TYR A 265 -8.44 3.40 11.78
N GLN A 266 -9.10 4.55 11.73
CA GLN A 266 -9.53 5.17 10.48
C GLN A 266 -8.32 5.82 9.79
N VAL A 267 -7.97 5.27 8.64
CA VAL A 267 -6.78 5.63 7.87
C VAL A 267 -7.16 6.29 6.55
N TYR A 268 -6.51 7.42 6.29
CA TYR A 268 -6.72 8.28 5.14
C TYR A 268 -5.51 8.24 4.22
N ASN A 269 -5.74 8.34 2.91
CA ASN A 269 -4.66 8.47 1.93
C ASN A 269 -3.92 9.82 2.10
N PRO A 270 -2.61 9.83 2.44
CA PRO A 270 -1.85 11.07 2.65
C PRO A 270 -1.86 12.02 1.45
N LYS A 271 -1.77 11.50 0.22
CA LYS A 271 -1.75 12.33 -0.99
C LYS A 271 -3.08 13.04 -1.21
N ALA A 272 -4.20 12.35 -0.96
CA ALA A 272 -5.53 12.94 -1.08
C ALA A 272 -5.76 14.03 -0.03
N VAL A 273 -5.45 13.73 1.25
CA VAL A 273 -5.55 14.70 2.36
C VAL A 273 -4.67 15.92 2.09
N VAL A 274 -3.38 15.75 1.79
CA VAL A 274 -2.47 16.87 1.48
C VAL A 274 -3.01 17.70 0.30
N SER A 275 -3.59 17.05 -0.72
CA SER A 275 -4.14 17.75 -1.87
C SER A 275 -5.36 18.58 -1.52
N VAL A 276 -6.31 18.09 -0.74
CA VAL A 276 -7.48 18.91 -0.32
C VAL A 276 -7.08 20.01 0.66
N MET A 277 -6.13 19.76 1.57
CA MET A 277 -5.61 20.80 2.48
C MET A 277 -4.97 21.94 1.71
N THR A 278 -4.16 21.64 0.71
CA THR A 278 -3.40 22.66 -0.03
C THR A 278 -4.19 23.30 -1.17
N LYS A 279 -5.01 22.55 -1.89
CA LYS A 279 -5.76 23.00 -3.09
C LYS A 279 -7.20 23.44 -2.78
N GLY A 280 -7.78 22.98 -1.67
CA GLY A 280 -9.16 23.33 -1.25
C GLY A 280 -10.28 22.76 -2.11
N ARG A 281 -9.98 21.85 -3.06
CA ARG A 281 -10.97 21.23 -3.95
C ARG A 281 -11.26 19.81 -3.51
N PHE A 282 -12.54 19.45 -3.42
CA PHE A 282 -12.97 18.08 -3.18
C PHE A 282 -13.16 17.40 -4.54
N ARG A 283 -12.32 16.40 -4.82
CA ARG A 283 -12.29 15.62 -6.06
C ARG A 283 -11.46 14.34 -5.85
N SER A 284 -11.52 13.43 -6.81
CA SER A 284 -10.53 12.35 -6.90
C SER A 284 -9.12 12.93 -7.15
N TYR A 285 -8.22 12.61 -6.23
CA TYR A 285 -6.78 12.77 -6.29
C TYR A 285 -6.07 11.43 -6.54
N TRP A 286 -6.76 10.30 -6.41
CA TRP A 286 -6.27 8.94 -6.62
C TRP A 286 -5.67 8.73 -8.02
N SER A 287 -6.25 9.35 -9.04
CA SER A 287 -6.13 8.94 -10.45
C SER A 287 -5.56 9.96 -11.43
N GLU A 288 -4.82 10.98 -10.95
CA GLU A 288 -4.31 12.04 -11.82
C GLU A 288 -3.52 11.54 -13.08
N THR A 289 -3.13 10.24 -13.15
CA THR A 289 -2.84 9.48 -14.39
C THR A 289 -3.17 7.96 -14.27
N GLY A 290 -4.12 7.42 -15.05
CA GLY A 290 -4.16 5.97 -15.42
C GLY A 290 -4.61 4.93 -14.37
N SER A 291 -5.39 5.29 -13.34
CA SER A 291 -5.86 4.37 -12.29
C SER A 291 -6.76 3.23 -12.81
N TYR A 292 -7.72 3.56 -13.68
CA TYR A 292 -8.73 2.63 -14.16
C TYR A 292 -8.15 1.52 -15.06
N GLU A 293 -7.01 1.76 -15.71
CA GLU A 293 -6.33 0.77 -16.57
C GLU A 293 -5.92 -0.49 -15.78
N VAL A 294 -5.65 -0.34 -14.48
CA VAL A 294 -5.33 -1.47 -13.58
C VAL A 294 -6.59 -2.18 -13.11
N VAL A 295 -7.68 -1.45 -12.89
CA VAL A 295 -8.92 -1.98 -12.29
C VAL A 295 -9.79 -2.68 -13.32
N VAL A 296 -9.94 -2.10 -14.52
CA VAL A 296 -10.84 -2.59 -15.57
C VAL A 296 -10.59 -4.06 -15.91
N PRO A 297 -9.35 -4.52 -16.15
CA PRO A 297 -9.09 -5.93 -16.45
C PRO A 297 -9.49 -6.86 -15.31
N LEU A 298 -9.38 -6.41 -14.05
CA LEU A 298 -9.69 -7.21 -12.87
C LEU A 298 -11.21 -7.37 -12.67
N ILE A 299 -11.95 -6.26 -12.68
CA ILE A 299 -13.40 -6.30 -12.48
C ILE A 299 -14.13 -6.97 -13.65
N CYS A 300 -13.52 -6.98 -14.84
CA CYS A 300 -14.06 -7.66 -16.03
C CYS A 300 -13.77 -9.16 -16.09
N MET A 301 -13.03 -9.72 -15.12
CA MET A 301 -12.82 -11.16 -15.08
C MET A 301 -14.16 -11.88 -14.94
N ASN A 302 -14.37 -12.94 -15.73
CA ASN A 302 -15.64 -13.65 -15.78
C ASN A 302 -15.76 -14.70 -14.66
N TYR A 303 -15.59 -14.26 -13.41
CA TYR A 303 -15.81 -15.09 -12.23
C TYR A 303 -17.23 -14.93 -11.70
N ASP A 304 -17.83 -16.04 -11.29
CA ASP A 304 -19.19 -16.06 -10.76
C ASP A 304 -19.34 -15.11 -9.58
N GLY A 305 -20.42 -14.32 -9.60
CA GLY A 305 -20.74 -13.33 -8.56
C GLY A 305 -19.81 -12.11 -8.45
N LEU A 306 -18.75 -11.98 -9.26
CA LEU A 306 -17.82 -10.83 -9.15
C LEU A 306 -18.48 -9.49 -9.47
N LYS A 307 -19.19 -9.41 -10.61
CA LYS A 307 -19.88 -8.17 -10.99
C LYS A 307 -20.89 -7.74 -9.95
N ASN A 308 -21.69 -8.68 -9.46
CA ASN A 308 -22.69 -8.44 -8.42
C ASN A 308 -22.03 -7.92 -7.13
N ALA A 309 -20.92 -8.52 -6.69
CA ALA A 309 -20.19 -8.05 -5.52
C ALA A 309 -19.65 -6.62 -5.69
N ILE A 310 -19.11 -6.28 -6.86
CA ILE A 310 -18.63 -4.92 -7.15
C ILE A 310 -19.80 -3.91 -7.13
N ILE A 311 -20.94 -4.25 -7.74
CA ILE A 311 -22.13 -3.38 -7.76
C ILE A 311 -22.71 -3.21 -6.35
N GLU A 312 -22.77 -4.29 -5.57
CA GLU A 312 -23.23 -4.26 -4.18
C GLU A 312 -22.33 -3.36 -3.33
N MET A 313 -21.00 -3.46 -3.45
CA MET A 313 -20.08 -2.56 -2.73
C MET A 313 -20.16 -1.11 -3.21
N LEU A 314 -20.40 -0.88 -4.51
CA LEU A 314 -20.71 0.45 -5.04
C LEU A 314 -22.00 1.03 -4.43
N SER A 315 -22.89 0.20 -3.89
CA SER A 315 -24.08 0.59 -3.14
C SER A 315 -23.82 0.81 -1.67
N GLY A 316 -22.55 0.87 -1.25
CA GLY A 316 -22.18 1.15 0.14
C GLY A 316 -22.33 -0.05 1.08
N SER A 317 -22.88 -1.17 0.62
CA SER A 317 -22.88 -2.44 1.35
C SER A 317 -21.49 -3.05 1.40
N GLU A 318 -21.28 -3.96 2.36
CA GLU A 318 -20.07 -4.76 2.45
C GLU A 318 -20.34 -6.18 1.94
N VAL A 319 -19.33 -6.82 1.34
CA VAL A 319 -19.44 -8.17 0.79
C VAL A 319 -18.43 -9.09 1.47
N LYS A 320 -18.88 -10.25 1.96
CA LYS A 320 -17.99 -11.29 2.54
C LYS A 320 -16.98 -11.80 1.50
N VAL A 321 -15.72 -11.96 1.91
CA VAL A 321 -14.61 -12.37 1.05
C VAL A 321 -13.73 -13.37 1.78
N ASP A 322 -13.45 -14.52 1.16
CA ASP A 322 -12.39 -15.41 1.64
C ASP A 322 -11.03 -14.95 1.12
N THR A 323 -10.28 -14.21 1.94
CA THR A 323 -8.97 -13.68 1.56
C THR A 323 -7.87 -14.75 1.53
N ALA A 324 -8.12 -15.96 2.06
CA ALA A 324 -7.11 -17.01 2.15
C ALA A 324 -6.87 -17.72 0.82
N THR A 325 -7.78 -17.58 -0.15
CA THR A 325 -7.63 -18.16 -1.49
C THR A 325 -6.50 -17.48 -2.26
N PHE A 326 -6.34 -16.16 -2.09
CA PHE A 326 -5.36 -15.38 -2.83
C PHE A 326 -3.93 -15.71 -2.38
N LYS A 327 -3.07 -16.08 -3.34
CA LYS A 327 -1.67 -16.46 -3.06
C LYS A 327 -0.67 -15.32 -3.28
N ASN A 328 -1.14 -14.08 -3.31
CA ASN A 328 -0.34 -12.88 -3.56
C ASN A 328 0.40 -12.94 -4.91
N ASP A 329 -0.26 -13.51 -5.93
CA ASP A 329 0.25 -13.64 -7.29
C ASP A 329 -0.83 -13.17 -8.27
N PRO A 330 -0.70 -11.94 -8.83
CA PRO A 330 -1.66 -11.40 -9.79
C PRO A 330 -1.80 -12.24 -11.07
N ALA A 331 -0.79 -13.03 -11.43
CA ALA A 331 -0.85 -13.91 -12.60
C ALA A 331 -1.64 -15.20 -12.36
N LYS A 332 -1.93 -15.54 -11.09
CA LYS A 332 -2.62 -16.77 -10.68
C LYS A 332 -3.93 -16.52 -9.94
N ILE A 333 -4.66 -15.45 -10.29
CA ILE A 333 -6.04 -15.21 -9.82
C ILE A 333 -6.95 -16.34 -10.30
N GLN A 334 -7.74 -16.93 -9.40
CA GLN A 334 -8.54 -18.14 -9.68
C GLN A 334 -10.05 -17.95 -9.51
N ASN A 335 -10.47 -16.95 -8.72
CA ASN A 335 -11.86 -16.75 -8.36
C ASN A 335 -12.17 -15.28 -8.03
N ARG A 336 -13.43 -14.99 -7.71
CA ARG A 336 -13.91 -13.66 -7.31
C ARG A 336 -13.17 -13.10 -6.11
N ASP A 337 -12.97 -13.91 -5.08
CA ASP A 337 -12.41 -13.47 -3.80
C ASP A 337 -10.92 -13.13 -3.95
N ASP A 338 -10.19 -13.81 -4.84
CA ASP A 338 -8.83 -13.43 -5.25
C ASP A 338 -8.79 -12.03 -5.89
N VAL A 339 -9.75 -11.73 -6.78
CA VAL A 339 -9.85 -10.40 -7.40
C VAL A 339 -10.11 -9.33 -6.34
N ILE A 340 -11.06 -9.58 -5.44
CA ILE A 340 -11.42 -8.63 -4.39
C ILE A 340 -10.25 -8.43 -3.42
N THR A 341 -9.58 -9.50 -3.00
CA THR A 341 -8.39 -9.44 -2.13
C THR A 341 -7.27 -8.65 -2.78
N TYR A 342 -7.05 -8.84 -4.08
CA TYR A 342 -6.05 -8.05 -4.80
C TYR A 342 -6.44 -6.56 -4.87
N LEU A 343 -7.71 -6.24 -5.12
CA LEU A 343 -8.21 -4.86 -5.10
C LEU A 343 -8.06 -4.18 -3.73
N ILE A 344 -8.18 -4.94 -2.63
CA ILE A 344 -7.89 -4.45 -1.27
C ILE A 344 -6.41 -4.04 -1.15
N HIS A 345 -5.47 -4.90 -1.56
CA HIS A 345 -4.04 -4.58 -1.52
C HIS A 345 -3.65 -3.40 -2.43
N LEU A 346 -4.35 -3.24 -3.57
CA LEU A 346 -4.19 -2.07 -4.44
C LEU A 346 -4.80 -0.78 -3.86
N GLY A 347 -5.62 -0.89 -2.82
CA GLY A 347 -6.32 0.21 -2.16
C GLY A 347 -7.62 0.63 -2.85
N TYR A 348 -8.15 -0.15 -3.80
CA TYR A 348 -9.45 0.14 -4.42
C TYR A 348 -10.64 -0.37 -3.60
N LEU A 349 -10.40 -1.18 -2.58
CA LEU A 349 -11.38 -1.61 -1.61
C LEU A 349 -10.77 -1.54 -0.20
N GLY A 350 -11.61 -1.30 0.80
CA GLY A 350 -11.29 -1.51 2.21
C GLY A 350 -11.62 -2.95 2.62
N TYR A 351 -11.07 -3.38 3.74
CA TYR A 351 -11.36 -4.67 4.37
C TYR A 351 -11.72 -4.44 5.83
N ASN A 352 -12.78 -5.08 6.28
CA ASN A 352 -13.19 -5.11 7.67
C ASN A 352 -12.86 -6.50 8.21
N GLU A 353 -11.88 -6.56 9.11
CA GLU A 353 -11.37 -7.81 9.67
C GLU A 353 -12.42 -8.52 10.54
N ASP A 354 -13.19 -7.78 11.33
CA ASP A 354 -14.20 -8.33 12.25
C ASP A 354 -15.33 -9.04 11.49
N SER A 355 -15.75 -8.47 10.36
CA SER A 355 -16.81 -9.00 9.52
C SER A 355 -16.28 -9.73 8.28
N GLU A 356 -14.97 -9.90 8.12
CA GLU A 356 -14.30 -10.52 6.95
C GLU A 356 -14.91 -10.09 5.60
N SER A 357 -15.13 -8.79 5.46
CA SER A 357 -15.87 -8.21 4.34
C SER A 357 -15.08 -7.10 3.66
N ALA A 358 -15.25 -7.01 2.34
CA ALA A 358 -14.72 -5.91 1.55
C ALA A 358 -15.79 -4.83 1.32
N PHE A 359 -15.35 -3.60 1.17
CA PHE A 359 -16.23 -2.46 0.93
C PHE A 359 -15.54 -1.36 0.12
N VAL A 360 -16.31 -0.43 -0.45
CA VAL A 360 -15.75 0.78 -1.09
C VAL A 360 -15.42 1.80 0.01
N PRO A 361 -14.14 2.18 0.17
CA PRO A 361 -13.69 2.91 1.36
C PRO A 361 -14.29 4.31 1.45
N ASN A 362 -14.31 5.06 0.34
CA ASN A 362 -14.70 6.46 0.33
C ASN A 362 -15.25 6.92 -1.03
N GLU A 363 -15.75 8.15 -1.08
CA GLU A 363 -16.32 8.73 -2.30
C GLU A 363 -15.30 8.88 -3.44
N GLU A 364 -14.03 9.16 -3.12
CA GLU A 364 -12.96 9.22 -4.11
C GLU A 364 -12.82 7.88 -4.86
N ILE A 365 -12.69 6.78 -4.13
CA ILE A 365 -12.56 5.43 -4.71
C ILE A 365 -13.85 4.97 -5.37
N ARG A 366 -15.03 5.34 -4.81
CA ARG A 366 -16.32 5.06 -5.44
C ARG A 366 -16.39 5.61 -6.86
N GLN A 367 -15.95 6.85 -7.07
CA GLN A 367 -15.92 7.48 -8.40
C GLN A 367 -14.96 6.79 -9.37
N GLU A 368 -13.80 6.33 -8.89
CA GLU A 368 -12.85 5.54 -9.69
C GLU A 368 -13.47 4.21 -10.15
N LEU A 369 -14.11 3.48 -9.24
CA LEU A 369 -14.77 2.22 -9.56
C LEU A 369 -15.95 2.43 -10.51
N ILE A 370 -16.78 3.45 -10.30
CA ILE A 370 -17.88 3.81 -11.23
C ILE A 370 -17.31 4.07 -12.63
N THR A 371 -16.19 4.79 -12.73
CA THR A 371 -15.55 5.11 -14.01
C THR A 371 -15.03 3.84 -14.68
N ALA A 372 -14.36 2.96 -13.94
CA ALA A 372 -13.87 1.68 -14.45
C ALA A 372 -15.02 0.80 -14.97
N VAL A 373 -16.11 0.67 -14.20
CA VAL A 373 -17.28 -0.11 -14.61
C VAL A 373 -17.94 0.49 -15.86
N ARG A 374 -18.05 1.82 -15.95
CA ARG A 374 -18.56 2.52 -17.14
C ARG A 374 -17.73 2.26 -18.40
N SER A 375 -16.40 2.24 -18.28
CA SER A 375 -15.51 1.94 -19.41
C SER A 375 -15.55 0.47 -19.88
N SER A 376 -16.14 -0.40 -19.08
CA SER A 376 -16.13 -1.86 -19.28
C SER A 376 -17.32 -2.41 -20.07
N ASN A 377 -18.27 -1.55 -20.50
CA ASN A 377 -19.48 -1.92 -21.25
C ASN A 377 -20.26 -3.12 -20.67
N TRP A 378 -20.47 -3.16 -19.35
CA TRP A 378 -21.34 -4.20 -18.77
C TRP A 378 -22.78 -3.95 -19.22
N ASP A 379 -23.41 -4.91 -19.92
CA ASP A 379 -24.79 -4.80 -20.39
C ASP A 379 -25.78 -4.51 -19.24
N GLU A 380 -25.52 -5.10 -18.07
CA GLU A 380 -26.23 -4.84 -16.80
C GLU A 380 -26.11 -3.37 -16.38
N LEU A 381 -24.97 -2.72 -16.61
CA LEU A 381 -24.74 -1.31 -16.31
C LEU A 381 -25.38 -0.38 -17.37
N ILE A 382 -25.48 -0.82 -18.63
CA ILE A 382 -26.18 -0.08 -19.68
C ILE A 382 -27.68 -0.05 -19.36
N ALA A 383 -28.26 -1.20 -19.00
CA ALA A 383 -29.64 -1.30 -18.52
C ALA A 383 -29.85 -0.41 -17.29
N PHE A 384 -28.94 -0.52 -16.32
CA PHE A 384 -28.92 0.33 -15.13
C PHE A 384 -28.88 1.84 -15.46
N GLN A 385 -28.06 2.27 -16.42
CA GLN A 385 -28.00 3.68 -16.84
C GLN A 385 -29.31 4.16 -17.47
N GLN A 386 -29.96 3.32 -18.28
CA GLN A 386 -31.26 3.64 -18.86
C GLN A 386 -32.32 3.81 -17.77
N GLU A 387 -32.31 2.93 -16.77
CA GLU A 387 -33.20 2.98 -15.61
C GLU A 387 -32.92 4.22 -14.76
N SER A 388 -31.64 4.57 -14.55
CA SER A 388 -31.23 5.76 -13.79
C SER A 388 -31.67 7.06 -14.50
N ARG A 389 -31.53 7.13 -15.83
CA ARG A 389 -32.03 8.27 -16.63
C ARG A 389 -33.55 8.37 -16.61
N LYS A 390 -34.24 7.22 -16.63
CA LYS A 390 -35.69 7.16 -16.52
C LYS A 390 -36.17 7.69 -15.16
N LEU A 391 -35.49 7.31 -14.07
CA LEU A 391 -35.74 7.85 -12.74
C LEU A 391 -35.47 9.37 -12.67
N LEU A 392 -34.34 9.84 -13.21
CA LEU A 392 -34.03 11.27 -13.25
C LEU A 392 -35.10 12.06 -14.00
N THR A 393 -35.53 11.56 -15.17
CA THR A 393 -36.58 12.20 -15.98
C THR A 393 -37.89 12.28 -15.20
N ALA A 394 -38.30 11.18 -14.56
CA ALA A 394 -39.49 11.13 -13.72
C ALA A 394 -39.41 12.12 -12.55
N THR A 395 -38.22 12.28 -11.97
CA THR A 395 -37.95 13.23 -10.88
C THR A 395 -38.08 14.66 -11.34
N LEU A 396 -37.46 15.00 -12.47
CA LEU A 396 -37.54 16.34 -13.08
C LEU A 396 -38.97 16.68 -13.53
N SER A 397 -39.76 15.69 -13.94
CA SER A 397 -41.17 15.86 -14.29
C SER A 397 -42.13 15.80 -13.09
N MET A 398 -41.61 15.65 -11.86
CA MET A 398 -42.41 15.48 -10.64
C MET A 398 -43.41 14.30 -10.71
N ASP A 399 -43.07 13.23 -11.44
CA ASP A 399 -43.89 12.01 -11.50
C ASP A 399 -43.59 11.10 -10.29
N GLU A 400 -44.24 11.42 -9.18
CA GLU A 400 -44.06 10.75 -7.89
C GLU A 400 -44.27 9.22 -7.96
N LYS A 401 -45.22 8.74 -8.78
CA LYS A 401 -45.53 7.31 -8.89
C LYS A 401 -44.42 6.56 -9.61
N GLN A 402 -43.92 7.15 -10.69
CA GLN A 402 -42.82 6.55 -11.43
C GLN A 402 -41.51 6.60 -10.64
N VAL A 403 -41.25 7.69 -9.91
CA VAL A 403 -40.10 7.79 -9.01
C VAL A 403 -40.14 6.69 -7.95
N ALA A 404 -41.29 6.49 -7.28
CA ALA A 404 -41.43 5.45 -6.28
C ALA A 404 -41.21 4.05 -6.86
N ALA A 405 -41.78 3.76 -8.04
CA ALA A 405 -41.64 2.44 -8.68
C ALA A 405 -40.21 2.13 -9.12
N GLU A 406 -39.49 3.12 -9.68
CA GLU A 406 -38.09 2.93 -10.09
C GLU A 406 -37.17 2.82 -8.86
N ILE A 407 -37.36 3.64 -7.82
CA ILE A 407 -36.59 3.51 -6.58
C ILE A 407 -36.80 2.13 -5.94
N ASP A 408 -38.04 1.65 -5.85
CA ASP A 408 -38.33 0.32 -5.28
C ASP A 408 -37.72 -0.81 -6.12
N LYS A 409 -37.66 -0.64 -7.44
CA LYS A 409 -36.96 -1.56 -8.34
C LYS A 409 -35.45 -1.57 -8.10
N PHE A 410 -34.79 -0.40 -8.05
CA PHE A 410 -33.36 -0.30 -7.73
C PHE A 410 -33.09 -0.91 -6.35
N HIS A 411 -33.93 -0.61 -5.39
CA HIS A 411 -33.82 -1.12 -4.03
C HIS A 411 -33.93 -2.66 -4.00
N SER A 412 -34.88 -3.23 -4.73
CA SER A 412 -35.07 -4.68 -4.81
C SER A 412 -33.96 -5.42 -5.56
N GLN A 413 -33.31 -4.76 -6.52
CA GLN A 413 -32.24 -5.35 -7.33
C GLN A 413 -30.86 -5.25 -6.69
N TYR A 414 -30.62 -4.19 -5.91
CA TYR A 414 -29.28 -3.85 -5.42
C TYR A 414 -29.15 -3.82 -3.90
N ALA A 415 -30.25 -3.85 -3.14
CA ALA A 415 -30.19 -4.12 -1.70
C ALA A 415 -30.23 -5.63 -1.44
N SER A 416 -29.38 -6.12 -0.54
CA SER A 416 -29.58 -7.45 0.03
C SER A 416 -30.91 -7.46 0.82
N MET A 417 -31.69 -8.57 0.76
CA MET A 417 -32.96 -8.68 1.50
C MET A 417 -32.81 -8.49 3.03
N ILE A 418 -31.59 -8.56 3.55
CA ILE A 418 -31.27 -8.40 4.97
C ILE A 418 -31.09 -6.91 5.34
N GLN A 419 -30.70 -6.06 4.39
CA GLN A 419 -30.40 -4.64 4.59
C GLN A 419 -31.49 -3.68 4.05
N TYR A 420 -32.69 -4.19 3.73
CA TYR A 420 -33.77 -3.38 3.13
C TYR A 420 -34.15 -2.12 3.94
N ASN A 421 -33.94 -2.12 5.26
CA ASN A 421 -34.27 -0.97 6.13
C ASN A 421 -33.04 -0.19 6.63
N ASP A 422 -31.85 -0.39 6.04
CA ASP A 422 -30.65 0.34 6.43
C ASP A 422 -30.56 1.71 5.73
N GLU A 423 -30.37 2.78 6.50
CA GLU A 423 -30.35 4.15 6.00
C GLU A 423 -29.13 4.43 5.09
N ASN A 424 -27.99 3.80 5.37
CA ASN A 424 -26.80 3.92 4.52
C ASN A 424 -26.98 3.18 3.21
N SER A 425 -27.58 1.98 3.24
CA SER A 425 -28.01 1.27 2.03
C SER A 425 -28.98 2.10 1.21
N LEU A 426 -30.02 2.72 1.82
CA LEU A 426 -30.95 3.57 1.09
C LEU A 426 -30.27 4.81 0.48
N SER A 427 -29.44 5.52 1.24
CA SER A 427 -28.68 6.68 0.74
C SER A 427 -27.80 6.31 -0.45
N SER A 428 -27.18 5.13 -0.39
CA SER A 428 -26.31 4.65 -1.44
C SER A 428 -27.07 4.11 -2.65
N ILE A 429 -28.22 3.45 -2.44
CA ILE A 429 -29.16 3.05 -3.48
C ILE A 429 -29.70 4.27 -4.20
N ILE A 430 -30.02 5.36 -3.49
CA ILE A 430 -30.39 6.63 -4.12
C ILE A 430 -29.21 7.19 -4.93
N THR A 431 -28.00 7.21 -4.36
CA THR A 431 -26.79 7.66 -5.06
C THR A 431 -26.57 6.86 -6.35
N ILE A 432 -26.76 5.55 -6.29
CA ILE A 432 -26.72 4.62 -7.41
C ILE A 432 -27.83 4.90 -8.40
N ALA A 433 -29.09 4.91 -7.96
CA ALA A 433 -30.26 5.10 -8.81
C ALA A 433 -30.21 6.44 -9.56
N TYR A 434 -29.53 7.46 -9.02
CA TYR A 434 -29.26 8.74 -9.67
C TYR A 434 -27.83 8.89 -10.25
N LEU A 435 -27.07 7.81 -10.42
CA LEU A 435 -25.75 7.83 -11.07
C LEU A 435 -25.78 8.51 -12.45
N GLY A 436 -26.88 8.37 -13.18
CA GLY A 436 -27.12 9.04 -14.47
C GLY A 436 -27.27 10.56 -14.36
N ALA A 437 -27.66 11.08 -13.19
CA ALA A 437 -27.79 12.51 -12.91
C ALA A 437 -26.47 13.20 -12.60
N MET A 438 -25.42 12.44 -12.25
CA MET A 438 -24.06 12.98 -12.05
C MET A 438 -23.34 13.33 -13.39
N GLN A 439 -24.06 13.28 -14.52
CA GLN A 439 -23.52 13.58 -15.87
C GLN A 439 -23.77 15.03 -16.33
N ASP A 440 -24.57 15.82 -15.61
CA ASP A 440 -24.93 17.20 -15.97
C ASP A 440 -24.46 18.25 -14.95
#